data_AF-A0A930VMM3-F1
#
_entry.id   AF-A0A930VMM3-F1
#
_cell.length_a   1.000
_cell.length_b   1.000
_cell.length_c   1.000
_cell.angle_alpha   90.00
_cell.angle_beta   90.00
_cell.angle_gamma   90.00
#
_symmetry.space_group_name_H-M   'P 1'
#
loop_
_entity.id
_entity.type
_entity.pdbx_description
1 polymer ?
#
loop_
_entity_poly.entity_id
_entity_poly.type
_entity_poly.pdbx_seq_one_letter_code
_entity_poly.pdbx_strand_id
1 'polypeptide(L)'
;MTPERRAVLGRVADALPDLDRPLLVVIDGGDGAGKTWFADELADVLRQRRRVAVRASMDDFHHPRAHRHEQGRTGETVWARSFDYRALRRELLDPWGRGPGASYRCRFHDLTSDAYVEAEAEAVPDRGVLVVDGVFAQREELRECWDVVVWLEVPDEERVRRVAARGGFSAQVDDPEQQRYLDAQALYRAVADPVRSADLVIDNADVDSPTVAGVVAVPPGWHRTPHGLRRVITTDSATAERINRLLGPPS
;
A
#
# COMPACT_ATOMS: atom_id res chain seq x y z
N MET A 1 22.70 0.29 0.93
CA MET A 1 21.94 0.71 -0.26
C MET A 1 22.88 0.88 -1.43
N THR A 2 22.65 0.14 -2.51
CA THR A 2 23.41 0.21 -3.75
C THR A 2 23.15 1.53 -4.50
N PRO A 3 24.04 1.95 -5.41
CA PRO A 3 23.82 3.11 -6.28
C PRO A 3 22.53 3.03 -7.10
N GLU A 4 22.22 1.84 -7.63
CA GLU A 4 21.06 1.55 -8.47
C GLU A 4 19.77 1.74 -7.66
N ARG A 5 19.71 1.17 -6.45
CA ARG A 5 18.57 1.34 -5.55
C ARG A 5 18.35 2.80 -5.15
N ARG A 6 19.43 3.52 -4.82
CA ARG A 6 19.37 4.97 -4.54
C ARG A 6 18.85 5.75 -5.74
N ALA A 7 19.27 5.40 -6.96
CA ALA A 7 18.83 6.07 -8.17
C ALA A 7 17.33 5.87 -8.43
N VAL A 8 16.80 4.65 -8.25
CA VAL A 8 15.37 4.38 -8.38
C VAL A 8 14.55 5.14 -7.32
N LEU A 9 14.94 5.09 -6.05
CA LEU A 9 14.26 5.83 -4.99
C LEU A 9 14.27 7.34 -5.25
N GLY A 10 15.38 7.87 -5.77
CA GLY A 10 15.49 9.26 -6.20
C GLY A 10 14.49 9.60 -7.29
N ARG A 11 14.37 8.76 -8.33
CA ARG A 11 13.39 8.93 -9.41
C ARG A 11 11.95 8.89 -8.91
N VAL A 12 11.62 7.96 -8.01
CA VAL A 12 10.28 7.90 -7.39
C VAL A 12 10.01 9.17 -6.59
N ALA A 13 10.97 9.61 -5.77
CA ALA A 13 10.84 10.85 -4.98
C ALA A 13 10.70 12.11 -5.87
N ASP A 14 11.36 12.15 -7.03
CA ASP A 14 11.25 13.22 -8.03
C ASP A 14 9.90 13.20 -8.77
N ALA A 15 9.28 12.03 -8.91
CA ALA A 15 7.99 11.87 -9.56
C ALA A 15 6.80 12.22 -8.66
N LEU A 16 6.98 12.26 -7.33
CA LEU A 16 5.91 12.62 -6.41
C LEU A 16 5.47 14.08 -6.65
N PRO A 17 4.16 14.36 -6.76
CA PRO A 17 3.68 15.71 -6.99
C PRO A 17 3.99 16.59 -5.78
N ASP A 18 4.29 17.86 -6.05
CA ASP A 18 4.37 18.88 -5.03
C ASP A 18 3.00 19.55 -4.89
N LEU A 19 2.31 19.24 -3.78
CA LEU A 19 0.97 19.76 -3.49
C LEU A 19 1.03 20.67 -2.25
N ASP A 20 0.12 21.62 -2.19
CA ASP A 20 -0.12 22.46 -1.00
C ASP A 20 -1.04 21.75 0.02
N ARG A 21 -0.96 20.41 0.07
CA ARG A 21 -1.64 19.55 1.04
C ARG A 21 -0.82 18.29 1.30
N PRO A 22 -1.11 17.55 2.39
CA PRO A 22 -0.54 16.23 2.61
C PRO A 22 -0.77 15.28 1.44
N LEU A 23 0.24 14.45 1.14
CA LEU A 23 0.27 13.50 0.04
C LEU A 23 0.17 12.07 0.57
N LEU A 24 -0.69 11.25 -0.04
CA LEU A 24 -0.86 9.83 0.26
C LEU A 24 -0.19 8.96 -0.81
N VAL A 25 0.91 8.30 -0.46
CA VAL A 25 1.68 7.43 -1.35
C VAL A 25 1.63 6.00 -0.85
N VAL A 26 1.34 5.04 -1.72
CA VAL A 26 1.41 3.62 -1.38
C VAL A 26 2.45 2.87 -2.22
N ILE A 27 3.18 1.98 -1.56
CA ILE A 27 4.08 0.99 -2.15
C ILE A 27 3.37 -0.37 -2.08
N ASP A 28 2.82 -0.79 -3.21
CA ASP A 28 2.05 -2.02 -3.37
C ASP A 28 2.88 -3.10 -4.09
N GLY A 29 2.49 -4.35 -3.94
CA GLY A 29 3.25 -5.50 -4.44
C GLY A 29 2.92 -6.78 -3.68
N GLY A 30 3.20 -7.94 -4.27
CA GLY A 30 2.99 -9.22 -3.60
C GLY A 30 3.83 -9.40 -2.33
N ASP A 31 3.47 -10.35 -1.48
CA ASP A 31 4.32 -10.81 -0.38
C ASP A 31 5.71 -11.15 -0.90
N GLY A 32 6.77 -10.80 -0.15
CA GLY A 32 8.16 -10.98 -0.62
C GLY A 32 8.67 -9.95 -1.63
N ALA A 33 7.83 -9.03 -2.13
CA ALA A 33 8.26 -8.04 -3.13
C ALA A 33 9.21 -6.95 -2.61
N GLY A 34 9.44 -6.86 -1.29
CA GLY A 34 10.36 -5.87 -0.70
C GLY A 34 9.72 -4.52 -0.35
N LYS A 35 8.40 -4.42 -0.34
CA LYS A 35 7.63 -3.18 -0.11
C LYS A 35 8.05 -2.40 1.14
N THR A 36 8.14 -3.06 2.29
CA THR A 36 8.47 -2.42 3.57
C THR A 36 9.83 -1.73 3.49
N TRP A 37 10.85 -2.44 2.99
CA TRP A 37 12.18 -1.87 2.79
C TRP A 37 12.17 -0.70 1.80
N PHE A 38 11.48 -0.85 0.67
CA PHE A 38 11.39 0.21 -0.33
C PHE A 38 10.70 1.45 0.24
N ALA A 39 9.61 1.28 0.99
CA ALA A 39 8.87 2.36 1.62
C ALA A 39 9.70 3.06 2.70
N ASP A 40 10.42 2.31 3.55
CA ASP A 40 11.33 2.86 4.56
C ASP A 40 12.42 3.70 3.90
N GLU A 41 13.10 3.15 2.89
CA GLU A 41 14.16 3.84 2.18
C GLU A 41 13.64 5.07 1.41
N LEU A 42 12.44 5.01 0.83
CA LEU A 42 11.81 6.16 0.17
C LEU A 42 11.52 7.28 1.18
N ALA A 43 10.96 6.95 2.34
CA ALA A 43 10.73 7.93 3.40
C ALA A 43 12.03 8.59 3.86
N ASP A 44 13.11 7.82 3.98
CA ASP A 44 14.43 8.36 4.32
C ASP A 44 14.98 9.29 3.24
N VAL A 45 14.85 8.93 1.96
CA VAL A 45 15.21 9.82 0.84
C VAL A 45 14.41 11.12 0.88
N LEU A 46 13.11 11.06 1.17
CA LEU A 46 12.26 12.25 1.29
C LEU A 46 12.71 13.15 2.47
N ARG A 47 13.02 12.55 3.63
CA ARG A 47 13.53 13.28 4.80
C ARG A 47 14.88 13.93 4.54
N GLN A 48 15.80 13.24 3.85
CA GLN A 48 17.10 13.80 3.45
C GLN A 48 16.94 15.01 2.52
N ARG A 49 15.86 15.03 1.72
CA ARG A 49 15.45 16.16 0.88
C ARG A 49 14.62 17.22 1.62
N ARG A 50 14.60 17.17 2.96
CA ARG A 50 13.89 18.10 3.86
C ARG A 50 12.37 18.12 3.66
N ARG A 51 11.77 17.03 3.17
CA ARG A 51 10.32 16.82 3.18
C ARG A 51 9.92 16.11 4.47
N VAL A 52 8.78 16.47 5.04
CA VAL A 52 8.15 15.69 6.11
C VAL A 52 7.66 14.37 5.50
N ALA A 53 8.11 13.24 6.04
CA ALA A 53 7.67 11.92 5.59
C ALA A 53 7.33 11.02 6.79
N VAL A 54 6.12 10.46 6.77
CA VAL A 54 5.58 9.56 7.79
C VAL A 54 5.49 8.16 7.18
N ARG A 55 5.87 7.14 7.96
CA ARG A 55 5.79 5.72 7.55
C ARG A 55 4.64 5.03 8.28
N ALA A 56 3.89 4.22 7.53
CA ALA A 56 2.86 3.34 8.07
C ALA A 56 2.81 2.04 7.25
N SER A 57 2.34 0.96 7.83
CA SER A 57 2.11 -0.30 7.11
C SER A 57 0.64 -0.67 7.17
N MET A 58 0.10 -1.20 6.08
CA MET A 58 -1.22 -1.85 6.12
C MET A 58 -1.22 -3.07 7.05
N ASP A 59 -0.05 -3.65 7.32
CA ASP A 59 0.07 -4.81 8.22
C ASP A 59 -0.36 -4.50 9.66
N ASP A 60 -0.28 -3.23 10.09
CA ASP A 60 -0.77 -2.75 11.38
C ASP A 60 -2.31 -2.60 11.46
N PHE A 61 -3.03 -3.02 10.42
CA PHE A 61 -4.50 -2.97 10.31
C PHE A 61 -5.09 -4.33 9.93
N HIS A 62 -4.44 -5.43 10.31
CA HIS A 62 -5.02 -6.76 10.13
C HIS A 62 -6.24 -6.97 11.03
N HIS A 63 -7.22 -7.75 10.55
CA HIS A 63 -8.18 -8.37 11.44
C HIS A 63 -7.48 -9.42 12.32
N PRO A 64 -7.92 -9.71 13.56
CA PRO A 64 -7.34 -10.77 14.39
C PRO A 64 -7.42 -12.16 13.75
N ARG A 65 -6.52 -13.10 14.12
CA ARG A 65 -6.46 -14.46 13.53
C ARG A 65 -7.80 -15.18 13.60
N ALA A 66 -8.53 -15.01 14.71
CA ALA A 66 -9.86 -15.58 14.88
C ALA A 66 -10.80 -15.20 13.73
N HIS A 67 -10.78 -13.94 13.30
CA HIS A 67 -11.57 -13.47 12.16
C HIS A 67 -10.99 -13.95 10.82
N ARG A 68 -9.66 -13.86 10.64
CA ARG A 68 -9.00 -14.22 9.37
C ARG A 68 -9.18 -15.70 9.02
N HIS A 69 -9.22 -16.57 10.03
CA HIS A 69 -9.22 -18.02 9.85
C HIS A 69 -10.57 -18.69 10.09
N GLU A 70 -11.60 -17.91 10.47
CA GLU A 70 -12.97 -18.40 10.71
C GLU A 70 -13.52 -19.22 9.54
N GLN A 71 -13.20 -18.81 8.30
CA GLN A 71 -13.71 -19.42 7.07
C GLN A 71 -12.65 -20.28 6.35
N GLY A 72 -11.62 -20.71 7.08
CA GLY A 72 -10.49 -21.47 6.53
C GLY A 72 -9.28 -20.60 6.19
N ARG A 73 -8.27 -21.21 5.57
CA ARG A 73 -6.99 -20.59 5.20
C ARG A 73 -6.72 -20.75 3.70
N THR A 74 -7.64 -20.24 2.87
CA THR A 74 -7.58 -20.27 1.40
C THR A 74 -7.21 -18.91 0.82
N GLY A 75 -6.92 -18.84 -0.48
CA GLY A 75 -6.65 -17.57 -1.15
C GLY A 75 -7.82 -16.59 -1.11
N GLU A 76 -9.06 -17.07 -1.19
CA GLU A 76 -10.26 -16.25 -1.04
C GLU A 76 -10.33 -15.62 0.36
N THR A 77 -10.02 -16.40 1.41
CA THR A 77 -10.03 -15.86 2.78
C THR A 77 -8.89 -14.86 3.02
N VAL A 78 -7.70 -15.10 2.46
CA VAL A 78 -6.59 -14.13 2.50
C VAL A 78 -6.99 -12.84 1.79
N TRP A 79 -7.57 -12.94 0.61
CA TRP A 79 -8.07 -11.80 -0.15
C TRP A 79 -9.18 -11.04 0.60
N ALA A 80 -10.18 -11.73 1.14
CA ALA A 80 -11.37 -11.09 1.68
C ALA A 80 -11.26 -10.65 3.14
N ARG A 81 -10.39 -11.27 3.95
CA ARG A 81 -10.45 -11.15 5.42
C ARG A 81 -9.14 -10.75 6.10
N SER A 82 -8.07 -10.50 5.35
CA SER A 82 -6.77 -10.18 5.98
C SER A 82 -6.80 -8.85 6.74
N PHE A 83 -7.35 -7.80 6.13
CA PHE A 83 -7.26 -6.43 6.61
C PHE A 83 -8.60 -5.85 7.01
N ASP A 84 -8.59 -5.07 8.08
CA ASP A 84 -9.66 -4.15 8.45
C ASP A 84 -9.51 -2.84 7.69
N TYR A 85 -9.93 -2.83 6.41
CA TYR A 85 -9.86 -1.64 5.57
C TYR A 85 -10.66 -0.46 6.13
N ARG A 86 -11.68 -0.74 6.95
CA ARG A 86 -12.47 0.29 7.62
C ARG A 86 -11.64 0.98 8.70
N ALA A 87 -10.95 0.22 9.55
CA ALA A 87 -10.04 0.78 10.54
C ALA A 87 -8.88 1.53 9.86
N LEU A 88 -8.28 0.96 8.82
CA LEU A 88 -7.23 1.63 8.03
C LEU A 88 -7.69 2.99 7.51
N ARG A 89 -8.89 3.08 6.92
CA ARG A 89 -9.43 4.34 6.42
C ARG A 89 -9.74 5.33 7.55
N ARG A 90 -10.47 4.89 8.58
CA ARG A 90 -10.91 5.73 9.69
C ARG A 90 -9.73 6.33 10.47
N GLU A 91 -8.74 5.49 10.78
CA GLU A 91 -7.63 5.84 11.67
C GLU A 91 -6.46 6.51 10.92
N LEU A 92 -6.25 6.21 9.63
CA LEU A 92 -5.06 6.66 8.91
C LEU A 92 -5.40 7.45 7.64
N LEU A 93 -6.07 6.82 6.65
CA LEU A 93 -6.15 7.40 5.30
C LEU A 93 -7.11 8.60 5.22
N ASP A 94 -8.32 8.48 5.78
CA ASP A 94 -9.31 9.56 5.75
C ASP A 94 -8.84 10.80 6.55
N PRO A 95 -8.19 10.69 7.73
CA PRO A 95 -7.52 11.83 8.37
C PRO A 95 -6.55 12.57 7.46
N TRP A 96 -5.64 11.84 6.78
CA TRP A 96 -4.70 12.45 5.84
C TRP A 96 -5.39 13.10 4.65
N GLY A 97 -6.50 12.52 4.17
CA GLY A 97 -7.35 13.12 3.14
C GLY A 97 -8.10 14.38 3.59
N ARG A 98 -8.47 14.49 4.88
CA ARG A 98 -9.07 15.71 5.45
C ARG A 98 -8.07 16.86 5.56
N GLY A 99 -6.78 16.54 5.71
CA GLY A 99 -5.69 17.50 5.68
C GLY A 99 -5.14 17.90 7.04
N PRO A 100 -4.40 19.03 7.11
CA PRO A 100 -3.59 19.40 8.27
C PRO A 100 -4.36 19.49 9.59
N GLY A 101 -3.73 19.03 10.67
CA GLY A 101 -4.29 19.04 12.03
C GLY A 101 -5.29 17.92 12.32
N ALA A 102 -5.73 17.15 11.32
CA ALA A 102 -6.55 15.97 11.55
C ALA A 102 -5.76 14.93 12.37
N SER A 103 -6.45 14.28 13.32
CA SER A 103 -5.87 13.24 14.17
C SER A 103 -5.81 11.90 13.42
N TYR A 104 -4.66 11.25 13.41
CA TYR A 104 -4.43 9.95 12.79
C TYR A 104 -3.63 9.00 13.69
N ARG A 105 -3.68 7.69 13.39
CA ARG A 105 -2.87 6.64 14.00
C ARG A 105 -2.28 5.74 12.93
N CYS A 106 -0.98 5.44 13.03
CA CYS A 106 -0.34 4.49 12.13
C CYS A 106 -0.58 3.02 12.49
N ARG A 107 -1.11 2.73 13.69
CA ARG A 107 -1.28 1.35 14.17
C ARG A 107 -2.63 1.15 14.84
N PHE A 108 -3.25 -0.01 14.58
CA PHE A 108 -4.54 -0.39 15.15
C PHE A 108 -4.54 -1.85 15.66
N HIS A 109 -3.72 -2.71 15.06
CA HIS A 109 -3.52 -4.11 15.42
C HIS A 109 -2.02 -4.44 15.43
N ASP A 110 -1.59 -5.26 16.38
CA ASP A 110 -0.25 -5.86 16.38
C ASP A 110 -0.32 -7.31 15.90
N LEU A 111 0.31 -7.59 14.75
CA LEU A 111 0.25 -8.90 14.11
C LEU A 111 0.93 -10.01 14.94
N THR A 112 1.91 -9.65 15.78
CA THR A 112 2.68 -10.60 16.60
C THR A 112 1.86 -11.05 17.80
N SER A 113 1.34 -10.13 18.60
CA SER A 113 0.47 -10.44 19.73
C SER A 113 -0.96 -10.79 19.33
N ASP A 114 -1.32 -10.53 18.07
CA ASP A 114 -2.66 -10.67 17.51
C ASP A 114 -3.73 -9.89 18.27
N ALA A 115 -3.38 -8.69 18.76
CA ALA A 115 -4.25 -7.86 19.59
C ALA A 115 -4.43 -6.47 19.00
N TYR A 116 -5.60 -5.87 19.24
CA TYR A 116 -5.77 -4.44 18.98
C TYR A 116 -4.89 -3.62 19.92
N VAL A 117 -4.39 -2.50 19.40
CA VAL A 117 -3.51 -1.59 20.14
C VAL A 117 -4.11 -0.21 20.24
N GLU A 118 -3.92 0.43 21.39
CA GLU A 118 -4.20 1.85 21.58
C GLU A 118 -2.95 2.65 21.22
N ALA A 119 -2.78 2.92 19.92
CA ALA A 119 -1.69 3.78 19.47
C ALA A 119 -1.98 5.25 19.81
N GLU A 120 -0.93 5.99 20.17
CA GLU A 120 -1.00 7.43 20.33
C GLU A 120 -1.38 8.07 18.99
N ALA A 121 -2.23 9.10 19.07
CA ALA A 121 -2.65 9.83 17.89
C ALA A 121 -1.68 10.96 17.58
N GLU A 122 -1.38 11.13 16.31
CA GLU A 122 -0.56 12.20 15.76
C GLU A 122 -1.42 13.17 14.94
N ALA A 123 -0.90 14.37 14.68
CA ALA A 123 -1.57 15.36 13.86
C ALA A 123 -0.98 15.38 12.45
N VAL A 124 -1.85 15.35 11.43
CA VAL A 124 -1.42 15.45 10.03
C VAL A 124 -0.67 16.78 9.83
N PRO A 125 0.53 16.78 9.24
CA PRO A 125 1.31 18.00 9.04
C PRO A 125 0.68 18.93 7.99
N ASP A 126 1.08 20.20 7.96
CA ASP A 126 0.64 21.15 6.92
C ASP A 126 0.99 20.68 5.51
N ARG A 127 2.23 20.19 5.36
CA ARG A 127 2.75 19.56 4.15
C ARG A 127 3.59 18.35 4.54
N GLY A 128 3.35 17.22 3.90
CA GLY A 128 4.08 15.99 4.18
C GLY A 128 3.64 14.85 3.29
N VAL A 129 4.38 13.75 3.32
CA VAL A 129 4.09 12.53 2.57
C VAL A 129 3.86 11.39 3.54
N LEU A 130 2.68 10.78 3.51
CA LEU A 130 2.46 9.47 4.12
C LEU A 130 2.90 8.41 3.12
N VAL A 131 3.90 7.62 3.49
CA VAL A 131 4.39 6.49 2.69
C VAL A 131 3.90 5.20 3.34
N VAL A 132 2.90 4.59 2.72
CA VAL A 132 2.29 3.34 3.18
C VAL A 132 2.85 2.16 2.39
N ASP A 133 3.17 1.05 3.02
CA ASP A 133 3.38 -0.23 2.32
C ASP A 133 2.26 -1.22 2.63
N GLY A 134 1.91 -2.06 1.66
CA GLY A 134 0.88 -3.08 1.87
C GLY A 134 0.64 -3.98 0.67
N VAL A 135 -0.06 -5.08 0.89
CA VAL A 135 -0.63 -5.90 -0.20
C VAL A 135 -2.08 -5.47 -0.43
N PHE A 136 -2.57 -5.66 -1.66
CA PHE A 136 -3.97 -5.38 -2.01
C PHE A 136 -4.37 -3.89 -1.87
N ALA A 137 -3.41 -2.98 -1.96
CA ALA A 137 -3.65 -1.56 -1.69
C ALA A 137 -4.55 -0.88 -2.73
N GLN A 138 -4.66 -1.41 -3.95
CA GLN A 138 -5.42 -0.81 -5.06
C GLN A 138 -6.84 -1.39 -5.19
N ARG A 139 -7.32 -2.04 -4.13
CA ARG A 139 -8.70 -2.46 -3.98
C ARG A 139 -9.68 -1.30 -4.12
N GLU A 140 -10.91 -1.60 -4.53
CA GLU A 140 -11.94 -0.59 -4.73
C GLU A 140 -12.17 0.28 -3.49
N GLU A 141 -12.10 -0.33 -2.30
CA GLU A 141 -12.25 0.32 -1.02
C GLU A 141 -11.18 1.40 -0.76
N LEU A 142 -10.01 1.31 -1.41
CA LEU A 142 -8.81 2.13 -1.13
C LEU A 142 -8.30 2.93 -2.33
N ARG A 143 -8.59 2.52 -3.57
CA ARG A 143 -7.99 3.08 -4.80
C ARG A 143 -8.15 4.60 -4.94
N GLU A 144 -9.21 5.16 -4.35
CA GLU A 144 -9.50 6.61 -4.41
C GLU A 144 -8.81 7.39 -3.30
N CYS A 145 -8.26 6.71 -2.28
CA CYS A 145 -7.52 7.33 -1.18
C CYS A 145 -6.10 7.73 -1.59
N TRP A 146 -5.46 6.98 -2.50
CA TRP A 146 -4.06 7.21 -2.86
C TRP A 146 -3.91 8.36 -3.86
N ASP A 147 -2.90 9.19 -3.64
CA ASP A 147 -2.45 10.20 -4.60
C ASP A 147 -1.44 9.63 -5.58
N VAL A 148 -0.54 8.76 -5.09
CA VAL A 148 0.43 8.03 -5.90
C VAL A 148 0.49 6.56 -5.48
N VAL A 149 0.48 5.67 -6.47
CA VAL A 149 0.62 4.23 -6.33
C VAL A 149 1.90 3.78 -7.03
N VAL A 150 2.82 3.19 -6.25
CA VAL A 150 4.04 2.55 -6.75
C VAL A 150 3.86 1.04 -6.64
N TRP A 151 3.89 0.33 -7.75
CA TRP A 151 3.85 -1.13 -7.79
C TRP A 151 5.26 -1.72 -7.89
N LEU A 152 5.59 -2.65 -6.99
CA LEU A 152 6.81 -3.46 -7.08
C LEU A 152 6.49 -4.78 -7.77
N GLU A 153 6.95 -4.93 -9.01
CA GLU A 153 6.84 -6.17 -9.78
C GLU A 153 8.01 -7.10 -9.42
N VAL A 154 7.66 -8.32 -8.99
CA VAL A 154 8.62 -9.37 -8.65
C VAL A 154 7.99 -10.71 -9.04
N PRO A 155 8.71 -11.59 -9.78
CA PRO A 155 8.22 -12.92 -10.12
C PRO A 155 7.81 -13.73 -8.89
N ASP A 156 6.79 -14.55 -9.04
CA ASP A 156 6.18 -15.31 -7.94
C ASP A 156 7.19 -16.28 -7.29
N GLU A 157 8.03 -16.92 -8.09
CA GLU A 157 9.08 -17.82 -7.62
C GLU A 157 10.08 -17.09 -6.72
N GLU A 158 10.47 -15.87 -7.11
CA GLU A 158 11.39 -15.05 -6.34
C GLU A 158 10.73 -14.53 -5.05
N ARG A 159 9.46 -14.16 -5.11
CA ARG A 159 8.67 -13.79 -3.94
C ARG A 159 8.59 -14.94 -2.92
N VAL A 160 8.24 -16.15 -3.37
CA VAL A 160 8.18 -17.35 -2.53
C VAL A 160 9.55 -17.64 -1.91
N ARG A 161 10.62 -17.61 -2.70
CA ARG A 161 12.00 -17.80 -2.23
C ARG A 161 12.35 -16.81 -1.11
N ARG A 162 12.03 -15.53 -1.29
CA ARG A 162 12.28 -14.47 -0.28
C ARG A 162 11.45 -14.66 0.99
N VAL A 163 10.18 -15.04 0.86
CA VAL A 163 9.31 -15.31 2.02
C VAL A 163 9.86 -16.49 2.83
N ALA A 164 10.23 -17.58 2.16
CA ALA A 164 10.82 -18.75 2.83
C ALA A 164 12.14 -18.41 3.55
N ALA A 165 12.99 -17.57 2.93
CA ALA A 165 14.24 -17.13 3.52
C ALA A 165 14.07 -16.26 4.79
N ARG A 166 12.91 -15.60 4.96
CA ARG A 166 12.56 -14.85 6.19
C ARG A 166 12.19 -15.76 7.36
N GLY A 167 11.94 -17.04 7.09
CA GLY A 167 11.57 -18.06 8.07
C GLY A 167 10.06 -18.31 8.16
N GLY A 168 9.70 -19.52 8.61
CA GLY A 168 8.30 -19.89 8.89
C GLY A 168 7.48 -20.37 7.69
N PHE A 169 8.05 -20.42 6.48
CA PHE A 169 7.37 -20.87 5.26
C PHE A 169 8.27 -21.75 4.39
N SER A 170 7.67 -22.65 3.61
CA SER A 170 8.37 -23.47 2.61
C SER A 170 8.88 -22.61 1.44
N ALA A 171 10.02 -22.98 0.85
CA ALA A 171 10.53 -22.38 -0.38
C ALA A 171 9.90 -22.94 -1.66
N GLN A 172 9.01 -23.92 -1.53
CA GLN A 172 8.31 -24.53 -2.66
C GLN A 172 7.02 -23.78 -2.97
N VAL A 173 6.80 -23.47 -4.25
CA VAL A 173 5.64 -22.71 -4.73
C VAL A 173 4.34 -23.50 -4.57
N ASP A 174 4.41 -24.83 -4.68
CA ASP A 174 3.30 -25.77 -4.53
C ASP A 174 2.98 -26.13 -3.07
N ASP A 175 3.70 -25.56 -2.10
CA ASP A 175 3.36 -25.71 -0.68
C ASP A 175 2.00 -25.07 -0.40
N PRO A 176 1.04 -25.78 0.24
CA PRO A 176 -0.30 -25.24 0.48
C PRO A 176 -0.32 -23.92 1.24
N GLU A 177 0.67 -23.67 2.11
CA GLU A 177 0.76 -22.41 2.84
C GLU A 177 1.23 -21.25 1.96
N GLN A 178 2.04 -21.50 0.93
CA GLN A 178 2.39 -20.52 -0.09
C GLN A 178 1.27 -20.33 -1.10
N GLN A 179 0.66 -21.44 -1.54
CA GLN A 179 -0.37 -21.47 -2.57
C GLN A 179 -1.54 -20.53 -2.21
N ARG A 180 -1.98 -20.48 -0.94
CA ARG A 180 -3.05 -19.55 -0.54
C ARG A 180 -2.70 -18.08 -0.82
N TYR A 181 -1.45 -17.67 -0.62
CA TYR A 181 -1.04 -16.29 -0.88
C TYR A 181 -0.95 -16.03 -2.38
N LEU A 182 -0.44 -17.00 -3.15
CA LEU A 182 -0.41 -16.92 -4.61
C LEU A 182 -1.81 -16.84 -5.21
N ASP A 183 -2.74 -17.67 -4.74
CA ASP A 183 -4.15 -17.64 -5.16
C ASP A 183 -4.81 -16.30 -4.85
N ALA A 184 -4.56 -15.74 -3.65
CA ALA A 184 -5.05 -14.41 -3.28
C ALA A 184 -4.46 -13.30 -4.18
N GLN A 185 -3.17 -13.39 -4.53
CA GLN A 185 -2.52 -12.46 -5.45
C GLN A 185 -3.09 -12.62 -6.88
N ALA A 186 -3.39 -13.83 -7.32
CA ALA A 186 -4.04 -14.07 -8.62
C ALA A 186 -5.44 -13.45 -8.67
N LEU A 187 -6.24 -13.62 -7.61
CA LEU A 187 -7.53 -12.94 -7.46
C LEU A 187 -7.39 -11.41 -7.51
N TYR A 188 -6.41 -10.87 -6.76
CA TYR A 188 -6.14 -9.44 -6.76
C TYR A 188 -5.79 -8.91 -8.15
N ARG A 189 -4.86 -9.57 -8.85
CA ARG A 189 -4.45 -9.19 -10.20
C ARG A 189 -5.63 -9.24 -11.18
N ALA A 190 -6.49 -10.25 -11.08
CA ALA A 190 -7.66 -10.38 -11.94
C ALA A 190 -8.72 -9.29 -11.69
N VAL A 191 -8.91 -8.86 -10.44
CA VAL A 191 -9.97 -7.91 -10.06
C VAL A 191 -9.51 -6.45 -10.17
N ALA A 192 -8.28 -6.14 -9.76
CA ALA A 192 -7.79 -4.76 -9.62
C ALA A 192 -6.76 -4.35 -10.69
N ASP A 193 -6.17 -5.32 -11.41
CA ASP A 193 -5.09 -5.08 -12.38
C ASP A 193 -4.03 -4.07 -11.86
N PRO A 194 -3.32 -4.39 -10.76
CA PRO A 194 -2.54 -3.43 -10.00
C PRO A 194 -1.29 -2.93 -10.75
N VAL A 195 -0.84 -3.67 -11.76
CA VAL A 195 0.27 -3.26 -12.62
C VAL A 195 -0.18 -2.12 -13.54
N ARG A 196 -1.36 -2.28 -14.16
CA ARG A 196 -1.92 -1.29 -15.08
C ARG A 196 -2.41 -0.04 -14.37
N SER A 197 -2.92 -0.21 -13.15
CA SER A 197 -3.50 0.88 -12.36
C SER A 197 -2.46 1.71 -11.58
N ALA A 198 -1.21 1.24 -11.50
CA ALA A 198 -0.13 1.95 -10.83
C ALA A 198 0.40 3.14 -11.64
N ASP A 199 0.87 4.17 -10.92
CA ASP A 199 1.48 5.35 -11.54
C ASP A 199 2.95 5.10 -11.92
N LEU A 200 3.61 4.29 -11.10
CA LEU A 200 4.99 3.87 -11.26
C LEU A 200 5.10 2.36 -11.07
N VAL A 201 5.74 1.68 -12.02
CA VAL A 201 6.06 0.26 -11.91
C VAL A 201 7.57 0.11 -11.77
N ILE A 202 8.00 -0.52 -10.68
CA ILE A 202 9.39 -0.82 -10.39
C ILE A 202 9.60 -2.32 -10.52
N ASP A 203 10.49 -2.73 -11.42
CA ASP A 203 11.02 -4.09 -11.40
C ASP A 203 11.97 -4.21 -10.20
N ASN A 204 11.57 -5.04 -9.25
CA ASN A 204 12.31 -5.30 -8.01
C ASN A 204 12.69 -6.79 -7.88
N ALA A 205 12.82 -7.49 -9.01
CA ALA A 205 13.26 -8.88 -9.07
C ALA A 205 14.69 -9.07 -8.52
N ASP A 206 15.54 -8.06 -8.67
CA ASP A 206 16.81 -7.92 -7.96
C ASP A 206 16.75 -6.68 -7.04
N VAL A 207 16.78 -6.90 -5.73
CA VAL A 207 16.70 -5.82 -4.73
C VAL A 207 17.94 -4.93 -4.67
N ASP A 208 19.06 -5.41 -5.22
CA ASP A 208 20.30 -4.64 -5.28
C ASP A 208 20.42 -3.86 -6.59
N SER A 209 19.63 -4.21 -7.61
CA SER A 209 19.59 -3.52 -8.90
C SER A 209 18.16 -3.31 -9.44
N PRO A 210 17.27 -2.60 -8.71
CA PRO A 210 15.92 -2.34 -9.18
C PRO A 210 15.91 -1.39 -10.38
N THR A 211 14.87 -1.44 -11.21
CA THR A 211 14.70 -0.53 -12.35
C THR A 211 13.28 0.00 -12.47
N VAL A 212 13.11 1.18 -13.09
CA VAL A 212 11.78 1.71 -13.40
C VAL A 212 11.32 1.08 -14.71
N ALA A 213 10.34 0.18 -14.63
CA ALA A 213 9.83 -0.58 -15.78
C ALA A 213 8.71 0.17 -16.54
N GLY A 214 8.04 1.13 -15.90
CA GLY A 214 7.05 1.99 -16.55
C GLY A 214 6.71 3.23 -15.72
N VAL A 215 6.56 4.37 -16.40
CA VAL A 215 5.91 5.57 -15.87
C VAL A 215 4.63 5.73 -16.69
N VAL A 216 3.46 5.53 -16.10
CA VAL A 216 2.23 5.82 -16.83
C VAL A 216 2.05 7.34 -16.84
N ALA A 217 1.92 7.91 -18.04
CA ALA A 217 1.64 9.33 -18.23
C ALA A 217 0.36 9.70 -17.46
N VAL A 218 0.44 10.78 -16.66
CA VAL A 218 -0.61 11.43 -15.85
C VAL A 218 -1.78 10.49 -15.48
N PRO A 219 -1.90 10.08 -14.20
CA PRO A 219 -2.84 9.04 -13.82
C PRO A 219 -4.29 9.42 -14.18
N PRO A 220 -5.15 8.45 -14.52
CA PRO A 220 -6.56 8.72 -14.80
C PRO A 220 -7.23 9.55 -13.69
N GLY A 221 -7.87 10.66 -14.08
CA GLY A 221 -8.51 11.60 -13.14
C GLY A 221 -7.62 12.76 -12.68
N TRP A 222 -6.32 12.75 -12.99
CA TRP A 222 -5.43 13.90 -12.83
C TRP A 222 -5.33 14.70 -14.14
N HIS A 223 -5.39 16.02 -14.01
CA HIS A 223 -5.23 16.97 -15.11
C HIS A 223 -4.13 17.97 -14.75
N ARG A 224 -3.21 18.20 -15.69
CA ARG A 224 -2.19 19.26 -15.55
C ARG A 224 -2.85 20.62 -15.76
N THR A 225 -2.72 21.51 -14.79
CA THR A 225 -3.19 22.90 -14.85
C THR A 225 -2.01 23.87 -14.75
N PRO A 226 -2.16 25.14 -15.12
CA PRO A 226 -1.14 26.18 -14.87
C PRO A 226 -0.75 26.36 -13.40
N HIS A 227 -1.50 25.75 -12.46
CA HIS A 227 -1.30 25.84 -11.01
C HIS A 227 -0.95 24.49 -10.38
N GLY A 228 -0.53 23.50 -11.19
CA GLY A 228 -0.15 22.15 -10.72
C GLY A 228 -1.07 21.04 -11.22
N LEU A 229 -0.87 19.84 -10.71
CA LEU A 229 -1.73 18.68 -11.00
C LEU A 229 -3.01 18.76 -10.17
N ARG A 230 -4.18 18.71 -10.82
CA ARG A 230 -5.50 18.65 -10.17
C ARG A 230 -6.15 17.30 -10.43
N ARG A 231 -6.58 16.60 -9.37
CA ARG A 231 -7.43 15.41 -9.50
C ARG A 231 -8.89 15.81 -9.39
N VAL A 232 -9.73 15.36 -10.33
CA VAL A 232 -11.19 15.42 -10.19
C VAL A 232 -11.65 14.04 -9.74
N ILE A 233 -12.00 13.91 -8.46
CA ILE A 233 -12.59 12.69 -7.91
C ILE A 233 -14.11 12.80 -8.14
N THR A 234 -14.60 12.14 -9.18
CA THR A 234 -16.03 11.86 -9.34
C THR A 234 -16.29 10.42 -8.91
N THR A 235 -16.46 10.20 -7.61
CA THR A 235 -17.09 8.97 -7.12
C THR A 235 -18.59 9.18 -7.27
N ASP A 236 -19.22 8.47 -8.20
CA ASP A 236 -20.68 8.51 -8.26
C ASP A 236 -21.29 7.91 -6.99
N SER A 237 -22.51 8.33 -6.64
CA SER A 237 -23.17 7.88 -5.40
C SER A 237 -23.34 6.36 -5.34
N ALA A 238 -23.46 5.68 -6.49
CA ALA A 238 -23.59 4.23 -6.55
C ALA A 238 -22.29 3.51 -6.17
N THR A 239 -21.14 4.04 -6.59
CA THR A 239 -19.80 3.58 -6.23
C THR A 239 -19.52 3.86 -4.75
N ALA A 240 -19.90 5.04 -4.25
CA ALA A 240 -19.79 5.38 -2.84
C ALA A 240 -20.64 4.45 -1.95
N GLU A 241 -21.90 4.19 -2.34
CA GLU A 241 -22.77 3.23 -1.65
C GLU A 241 -22.23 1.80 -1.70
N ARG A 242 -21.65 1.38 -2.82
CA ARG A 242 -21.01 0.08 -2.96
C ARG A 242 -19.78 -0.04 -2.04
N ILE A 243 -18.90 0.97 -1.99
CA ILE A 243 -17.76 1.00 -1.07
C ILE A 243 -18.25 0.96 0.38
N ASN A 244 -19.27 1.76 0.73
CA ASN A 244 -19.84 1.74 2.08
C ASN A 244 -20.45 0.38 2.44
N ARG A 245 -21.05 -0.34 1.48
CA ARG A 245 -21.51 -1.72 1.68
C ARG A 245 -20.34 -2.70 1.88
N LEU A 246 -19.26 -2.57 1.11
CA LEU A 246 -18.05 -3.40 1.26
C LEU A 246 -17.40 -3.22 2.64
N LEU A 247 -17.42 -2.00 3.18
CA LEU A 247 -16.85 -1.67 4.49
C LEU A 247 -17.77 -2.03 5.68
N GLY A 248 -18.99 -2.52 5.43
CA GLY A 248 -19.97 -2.92 6.45
C GLY A 248 -20.51 -1.76 7.32
N PRO A 249 -21.49 -2.01 8.21
CA PRO A 249 -21.96 -1.00 9.17
C PRO A 249 -20.90 -0.70 10.25
N PRO A 250 -20.89 0.52 10.83
CA PRO A 250 -20.04 0.83 11.99
C PRO A 250 -20.31 -0.14 13.14
N SER A 251 -19.25 -0.81 13.57
CA SER A 251 -19.16 -1.43 14.89
C SER A 251 -19.12 -0.35 15.97
#